data_AF-A0A0G0BTA2-F1
#
_entry.id   AF-A0A0G0BTA2-F1
#
_cell.length_a   1.000
_cell.length_b   1.000
_cell.length_c   1.000
_cell.angle_alpha   90.00
_cell.angle_beta   90.00
_cell.angle_gamma   90.00
#
_symmetry.space_group_name_H-M   'P 1'
#
loop_
_entity.id
_entity.type
_entity.pdbx_description
1 polymer ?
#
loop_
_entity_poly.entity_id
_entity_poly.type
_entity_poly.pdbx_seq_one_letter_code
_entity_poly.pdbx_strand_id
1 'polypeptide(L)' 'AVIGGSIAGVAGAIIGGVVGNAITDGIAGVFEGHMAERLRESNISESRTMLGSSVGKMAGCLIGAGIVLIIANLINPTL' A
#
# COMPACT_ATOMS: atom_id res chain seq x y z
N ALA A 1 14.23 -28.16 -6.83
CA ALA A 1 13.26 -27.88 -5.74
C ALA A 1 13.69 -26.69 -4.87
N VAL A 2 14.90 -26.68 -4.29
CA VAL A 2 15.37 -25.62 -3.36
C VAL A 2 15.46 -24.23 -4.00
N ILE A 3 15.99 -24.12 -5.22
CA ILE A 3 16.16 -22.83 -5.91
C ILE A 3 14.80 -22.22 -6.31
N GLY A 4 13.90 -23.04 -6.88
CA GLY A 4 12.55 -22.60 -7.23
C GLY A 4 11.68 -22.24 -6.02
N GLY A 5 11.84 -22.94 -4.90
CA GLY A 5 11.17 -22.60 -3.63
C GLY A 5 11.73 -21.34 -2.98
N SER A 6 13.03 -21.06 -3.12
CA SER A 6 13.65 -19.81 -2.65
C SER A 6 13.17 -18.61 -3.45
N ILE A 7 13.10 -18.73 -4.78
CA ILE A 7 12.66 -17.64 -5.67
C ILE A 7 11.15 -17.39 -5.48
N ALA A 8 10.33 -18.44 -5.55
CA ALA A 8 8.88 -18.32 -5.32
C ALA A 8 8.54 -17.89 -3.88
N GLY A 9 9.36 -18.30 -2.90
CA GLY A 9 9.22 -17.89 -1.51
C GLY A 9 9.53 -16.41 -1.29
N VAL A 10 10.59 -15.89 -1.91
CA VAL A 10 10.94 -14.46 -1.87
C VAL A 10 9.89 -13.63 -2.60
N ALA A 11 9.49 -14.03 -3.81
CA ALA A 11 8.43 -13.36 -4.55
C ALA A 11 7.11 -13.35 -3.77
N GLY A 12 6.72 -14.48 -3.17
CA GLY A 12 5.53 -14.58 -2.32
C GLY A 12 5.61 -13.73 -1.06
N ALA A 13 6.78 -13.65 -0.42
CA ALA A 13 7.00 -12.79 0.74
C ALA A 13 6.90 -11.30 0.40
N ILE A 14 7.44 -10.87 -0.75
CA ILE A 14 7.37 -9.48 -1.17
C ILE A 14 5.94 -9.10 -1.56
N ILE A 15 5.28 -9.92 -2.39
CA ILE A 15 3.88 -9.69 -2.80
C ILE A 15 2.97 -9.69 -1.56
N GLY A 16 3.11 -10.68 -0.68
CA GLY A 16 2.31 -10.78 0.55
C GLY A 16 2.52 -9.59 1.49
N GLY A 17 3.77 -9.15 1.68
CA GLY A 17 4.09 -7.99 2.51
C GLY A 17 3.50 -6.69 1.97
N VAL A 18 3.61 -6.46 0.66
CA VAL A 18 3.06 -5.28 -0.01
C VAL A 18 1.54 -5.26 0.02
N VAL A 19 0.89 -6.40 -0.29
CA VAL A 19 -0.57 -6.52 -0.25
C VAL A 19 -1.09 -6.34 1.18
N GLY A 20 -0.44 -6.94 2.18
CA GLY A 20 -0.80 -6.77 3.59
C GLY A 20 -0.66 -5.33 4.07
N ASN A 21 0.41 -4.64 3.66
CA ASN A 21 0.61 -3.23 3.98
C ASN A 21 -0.46 -2.35 3.31
N ALA A 22 -0.77 -2.59 2.03
CA ALA A 22 -1.83 -1.87 1.34
C ALA A 22 -3.19 -2.07 2.03
N ILE A 23 -3.58 -3.31 2.37
CA ILE A 23 -4.84 -3.60 3.09
C ILE A 23 -4.90 -2.82 4.41
N THR A 24 -3.81 -2.84 5.17
CA THR A 24 -3.70 -2.14 6.46
C THR A 24 -3.83 -0.63 6.29
N ASP A 25 -3.16 -0.05 5.28
CA ASP A 25 -3.21 1.38 4.97
C ASP A 25 -4.60 1.85 4.52
N GLY A 26 -5.35 0.98 3.83
CA GLY A 26 -6.72 1.31 3.43
C GLY A 26 -7.68 1.31 4.59
N ILE A 27 -7.58 0.33 5.48
CA ILE A 27 -8.39 0.29 6.71
C ILE A 27 -8.04 1.51 7.58
N ALA A 28 -6.76 1.76 7.83
CA ALA A 28 -6.30 2.90 8.62
C ALA A 28 -6.77 4.24 8.01
N GLY A 29 -6.64 4.38 6.69
CA GLY A 29 -7.07 5.59 6.02
C GLY A 29 -8.58 5.79 5.97
N VAL A 30 -9.39 4.73 6.07
CA VAL A 30 -10.86 4.86 6.22
C VAL A 30 -11.19 5.38 7.62
N PHE A 31 -10.53 4.87 8.66
CA PHE A 31 -10.69 5.36 10.03
C PHE A 31 -10.24 6.82 10.18
N GLU A 32 -9.06 7.15 9.66
CA GLU A 32 -8.50 8.51 9.70
C GLU A 32 -9.34 9.50 8.88
N GLY A 33 -9.84 9.04 7.73
CA GLY A 33 -10.84 9.76 6.96
C GLY A 33 -12.11 10.02 7.75
N HIS A 34 -12.63 9.01 8.46
CA HIS A 34 -13.89 9.14 9.21
C HIS A 34 -13.75 10.16 10.33
N MET A 35 -12.61 10.15 11.00
CA MET A 35 -12.29 11.18 12.00
C MET A 35 -12.19 12.57 11.38
N ALA A 36 -11.54 12.71 10.22
CA ALA A 36 -11.43 13.99 9.52
C ALA A 36 -12.81 14.55 9.09
N GLU A 37 -13.70 13.70 8.58
CA GLU A 37 -15.07 14.10 8.20
C GLU A 37 -15.90 14.52 9.44
N ARG A 38 -15.74 13.83 10.57
CA ARG A 38 -16.37 14.22 11.86
C ARG A 38 -15.86 15.56 12.40
N LEU A 39 -14.59 15.88 12.20
CA LEU A 39 -14.04 17.20 12.53
C LEU A 39 -14.51 18.28 11.53
N ARG A 40 -14.74 17.92 10.26
CA ARG A 40 -15.27 18.82 9.23
C ARG A 40 -16.74 19.22 9.49
N GLU A 41 -17.55 18.29 10.02
CA GLU A 41 -18.89 18.60 10.57
C GLU A 41 -18.82 19.66 11.70
N SER A 42 -17.67 19.79 12.37
CA SER A 42 -17.40 20.76 13.44
C SER A 42 -16.86 22.12 12.93
N ASN A 43 -17.10 22.48 11.66
CA ASN A 43 -16.77 23.77 11.03
C ASN A 43 -15.28 24.08 10.78
N ILE A 44 -14.40 23.09 10.86
CA ILE A 44 -12.99 23.23 10.45
C ILE A 44 -12.88 22.72 9.01
N SER A 45 -12.71 23.65 8.06
CA SER A 45 -12.64 23.36 6.62
C SER A 45 -11.40 22.53 6.27
N GLU A 46 -11.49 21.20 6.38
CA GLU A 46 -10.45 20.30 5.87
C GLU A 46 -10.84 19.73 4.50
N SER A 47 -9.97 19.94 3.51
CA SER A 47 -10.21 19.67 2.08
C SER A 47 -10.17 18.17 1.70
N ARG A 48 -9.83 17.26 2.62
CA ARG A 48 -9.65 15.83 2.32
C ARG A 48 -10.89 15.02 2.68
N THR A 49 -11.54 14.45 1.66
CA THR A 49 -12.60 13.45 1.83
C THR A 49 -12.00 12.14 2.32
N MET A 50 -12.76 11.40 3.14
CA MET A 50 -12.38 10.07 3.64
C MET A 50 -11.70 9.20 2.59
N LEU A 51 -12.39 9.04 1.46
CA LEU A 51 -11.99 8.14 0.37
C LEU A 51 -10.67 8.58 -0.27
N GLY A 52 -10.38 9.87 -0.32
CA GLY A 52 -9.12 10.38 -0.87
C GLY A 52 -7.91 10.05 0.00
N SER A 53 -8.06 10.09 1.33
CA SER A 53 -6.98 9.77 2.27
C SER A 53 -6.66 8.27 2.28
N SER A 54 -7.70 7.42 2.32
CA SER A 54 -7.52 5.97 2.34
C SER A 54 -7.02 5.43 1.01
N VAL A 55 -7.64 5.83 -0.11
CA VAL A 55 -7.24 5.37 -1.45
C VAL A 55 -5.84 5.91 -1.80
N GLY A 56 -5.50 7.13 -1.37
CA GLY A 56 -4.18 7.71 -1.59
C GLY A 56 -3.05 6.93 -0.91
N LYS A 57 -3.21 6.56 0.37
CA LYS A 57 -2.20 5.77 1.10
C LYS A 57 -2.07 4.35 0.54
N MET A 58 -3.19 3.69 0.25
CA MET A 58 -3.23 2.38 -0.40
C MET A 58 -2.54 2.38 -1.77
N ALA A 59 -2.94 3.29 -2.66
CA ALA A 59 -2.41 3.38 -4.02
C ALA A 59 -0.94 3.78 -4.01
N GLY A 60 -0.52 4.66 -3.09
CA GLY A 60 0.89 5.04 -2.93
C GLY A 60 1.78 3.85 -2.59
N CYS A 61 1.38 3.02 -1.61
CA CYS A 61 2.14 1.83 -1.25
C CYS A 61 2.14 0.77 -2.36
N LEU A 62 1.01 0.55 -3.05
CA LEU A 62 0.91 -0.44 -4.11
C LEU A 62 1.72 -0.04 -5.36
N ILE A 63 1.62 1.22 -5.78
CA ILE A 63 2.38 1.77 -6.93
C ILE A 63 3.87 1.85 -6.59
N GLY A 64 4.22 2.35 -5.40
CA GLY A 64 5.60 2.45 -4.95
C GLY A 64 6.29 1.09 -4.88
N ALA A 65 5.62 0.09 -4.29
CA ALA A 65 6.13 -1.27 -4.25
C ALA A 65 6.24 -1.90 -5.66
N GLY A 66 5.26 -1.67 -6.53
CA GLY A 66 5.32 -2.13 -7.92
C GLY A 66 6.51 -1.55 -8.69
N ILE A 67 6.78 -0.26 -8.55
CA ILE A 67 7.95 0.40 -9.16
C ILE A 67 9.25 -0.19 -8.61
N VAL A 68 9.36 -0.36 -7.30
CA VAL A 68 10.55 -0.95 -6.67
C VAL A 68 10.76 -2.38 -7.15
N LEU A 69 9.69 -3.17 -7.33
CA LEU A 69 9.78 -4.53 -7.87
C LEU A 69 10.28 -4.55 -9.32
N ILE A 70 9.75 -3.66 -10.17
CA ILE A 70 10.17 -3.52 -11.56
C ILE A 70 11.64 -3.12 -11.66
N ILE A 71 12.07 -2.13 -10.86
CA ILE A 71 13.47 -1.68 -10.82
C ILE A 71 14.38 -2.80 -10.29
N ALA A 72 13.97 -3.50 -9.23
CA ALA A 72 14.72 -4.62 -8.67
C ALA A 72 14.88 -5.76 -9.67
N ASN A 73 13.82 -6.08 -10.44
CA ASN A 73 13.87 -7.10 -11.48
C ASN A 73 14.71 -6.65 -12.69
N LEU A 74 14.74 -5.35 -13.01
CA LEU A 74 15.58 -4.79 -14.07
C LEU A 74 17.08 -4.81 -13.71
N ILE A 75 17.43 -4.53 -12.46
CA ILE A 75 18.82 -4.55 -11.96
C ILE A 75 19.29 -5.99 -11.71
N ASN A 76 18.40 -6.86 -11.23
CA ASN A 76 18.70 -8.27 -10.99
C ASN A 76 17.59 -9.17 -11.55
N PRO A 77 17.71 -9.64 -12.81
CA PRO A 77 16.68 -10.43 -13.49
C PRO A 77 16.55 -11.87 -12.98
N THR A 78 17.26 -12.23 -11.89
CA THR A 78 17.20 -13.56 -11.27
C THR A 78 16.31 -13.62 -10.03
N LEU A 79 15.64 -12.51 -9.69
CA LEU A 79 14.55 -12.46 -8.71
C LEU A 79 13.23 -12.95 -9.30
#